data_AF-A0A9P3TW49-F1
#
_entry.id   AF-A0A9P3TW49-F1
#
_cell.length_a   1.000
_cell.length_b   1.000
_cell.length_c   1.000
_cell.angle_alpha   90.00
_cell.angle_beta   90.00
_cell.angle_gamma   90.00
#
_symmetry.space_group_name_H-M   'P 1'
#
loop_
_entity.id
_entity.type
_entity.pdbx_description
1 polymer ?
#
loop_
_entity_poly.entity_id
_entity_poly.type
_entity_poly.pdbx_seq_one_letter_code
_entity_poly.pdbx_strand_id
1 'polypeptide(L)'
;MLSYFEDKKVISEVEFNQYIQFAKDTMVNVLIKNNNITKESSPIDEFLYTIKEAIDSNSIKISTLVDGNKLNDNDDDTYGYKDDKYFYFHPDKTYSYVQEIQSKSGNYISLTKRGLIKLLREHSIIKVDSDGSPSKYTIKVKNGTDYKEKRPRLLRVAINTIEKL
;
A
#
# COMPACT_ATOMS: atom_id res chain seq x y z
N MET A 1 -11.31 -9.09 -39.88
CA MET A 1 -10.51 -10.28 -40.26
C MET A 1 -11.39 -11.52 -40.31
N LEU A 2 -12.16 -11.84 -39.26
CA LEU A 2 -13.18 -12.92 -39.31
C LEU A 2 -14.24 -12.70 -40.41
N SER A 3 -14.73 -11.48 -40.57
CA SER A 3 -15.69 -11.11 -41.63
C SER A 3 -15.15 -11.35 -43.04
N TYR A 4 -13.84 -11.12 -43.23
CA TYR A 4 -13.17 -11.40 -44.50
C TYR A 4 -13.09 -12.91 -44.81
N PHE A 5 -12.97 -13.76 -43.79
CA PHE A 5 -12.96 -15.21 -43.98
C PHE A 5 -14.35 -15.77 -44.27
N GLU A 6 -15.40 -15.18 -43.70
CA GLU A 6 -16.79 -15.47 -44.05
C GLU A 6 -17.10 -15.04 -45.48
N ASP A 7 -16.72 -13.82 -45.88
CA ASP A 7 -16.90 -13.29 -47.25
C ASP A 7 -16.21 -14.16 -48.31
N LYS A 8 -15.08 -14.78 -47.95
CA LYS A 8 -14.34 -15.72 -48.81
C LYS A 8 -14.85 -17.16 -48.72
N LYS A 9 -15.94 -17.42 -47.97
CA LYS A 9 -16.52 -18.75 -47.69
C LYS A 9 -15.51 -19.75 -47.13
N VAL A 10 -14.49 -19.26 -46.43
CA VAL A 10 -13.49 -20.08 -45.75
C VAL A 10 -14.07 -20.64 -44.45
N ILE A 11 -14.97 -19.89 -43.83
CA ILE A 11 -15.78 -20.31 -42.68
C ILE A 11 -17.25 -20.10 -42.99
N SER A 12 -18.11 -20.93 -42.41
CA SER A 12 -19.56 -20.79 -42.47
C SER A 12 -20.07 -19.71 -41.52
N GLU A 13 -21.28 -19.21 -41.77
CA GLU A 13 -21.97 -18.25 -40.87
C GLU A 13 -22.14 -18.82 -39.44
N VAL A 14 -22.31 -20.15 -39.33
CA VAL A 14 -22.39 -20.83 -38.03
C VAL A 14 -21.05 -20.76 -37.29
N GLU A 15 -19.95 -21.07 -37.97
CA GLU A 15 -18.60 -20.98 -37.40
C GLU A 15 -18.21 -19.53 -37.06
N PHE A 16 -18.57 -18.58 -37.91
CA PHE A 16 -18.38 -17.15 -37.65
C PHE A 16 -19.03 -16.73 -36.33
N ASN A 17 -20.30 -17.09 -36.13
CA ASN A 17 -21.03 -16.78 -34.90
C ASN A 17 -20.42 -17.49 -33.67
N GLN A 18 -19.95 -18.73 -33.82
CA GLN A 18 -19.24 -19.44 -32.75
C GLN A 18 -17.93 -18.74 -32.35
N TYR A 19 -17.13 -18.29 -33.32
CA TYR A 19 -15.90 -17.55 -33.04
C TYR A 19 -16.15 -16.20 -32.38
N ILE A 20 -17.19 -15.47 -32.83
CA ILE A 20 -17.61 -14.21 -32.19
C ILE A 20 -18.05 -14.46 -30.75
N GLN A 21 -18.83 -15.52 -30.51
CA GLN A 21 -19.31 -15.85 -29.17
C GLN A 21 -18.14 -16.25 -28.26
N PHE A 22 -17.23 -17.10 -28.75
CA PHE A 22 -16.02 -17.47 -28.01
C PHE A 22 -15.14 -16.26 -27.67
N ALA A 23 -14.98 -15.32 -28.60
CA ALA A 23 -14.24 -14.08 -28.35
C ALA A 23 -14.92 -13.23 -27.28
N LYS A 24 -16.25 -13.08 -27.34
CA LYS A 24 -17.04 -12.37 -26.30
C LYS A 24 -16.90 -13.04 -24.95
N ASP A 25 -17.06 -14.35 -24.87
CA ASP A 25 -16.97 -15.10 -23.62
C ASP A 25 -15.56 -15.04 -23.04
N THR A 26 -14.53 -15.11 -23.88
CA THR A 26 -13.13 -14.92 -23.46
C THR A 26 -12.91 -13.50 -22.92
N MET A 27 -13.44 -12.49 -23.60
CA MET A 27 -13.34 -11.10 -23.19
C MET A 27 -14.08 -10.85 -21.87
N VAL A 28 -15.28 -11.40 -21.70
CA VAL A 28 -16.05 -11.37 -20.45
C VAL A 28 -15.29 -12.10 -19.34
N ASN A 29 -14.69 -13.27 -19.60
CA ASN A 29 -13.91 -13.99 -18.62
C ASN A 29 -12.63 -13.24 -18.21
N VAL A 30 -11.98 -12.54 -19.13
CA VAL A 30 -10.84 -11.65 -18.84
C VAL A 30 -11.32 -10.45 -18.03
N LEU A 31 -12.45 -9.84 -18.38
CA LEU A 31 -13.05 -8.75 -17.62
C LEU A 31 -13.49 -9.18 -16.22
N ILE A 32 -14.04 -10.39 -16.06
CA ILE A 32 -14.40 -10.96 -14.75
C ILE A 32 -13.15 -11.32 -13.95
N LYS A 33 -12.11 -11.88 -14.57
CA LYS A 33 -10.82 -12.13 -13.90
C LYS A 33 -10.18 -10.82 -13.45
N ASN A 34 -10.15 -9.81 -14.30
CA ASN A 34 -9.67 -8.48 -13.95
C ASN A 34 -10.57 -7.82 -12.90
N ASN A 35 -11.90 -8.00 -12.98
CA ASN A 35 -12.84 -7.44 -12.02
C ASN A 35 -12.81 -8.14 -10.65
N ASN A 36 -12.49 -9.44 -10.61
CA ASN A 36 -12.29 -10.19 -9.37
C ASN A 36 -10.94 -9.89 -8.73
N ILE A 37 -9.95 -9.45 -9.51
CA ILE A 37 -8.72 -8.81 -9.01
C ILE A 37 -9.03 -7.39 -8.50
N THR A 38 -9.98 -6.68 -9.11
CA THR A 38 -10.55 -5.43 -8.58
C THR A 38 -11.79 -5.66 -7.70
N LYS A 39 -11.76 -6.66 -6.81
CA LYS A 39 -12.55 -6.54 -5.57
C LYS A 39 -11.96 -5.35 -4.81
N GLU A 40 -12.44 -4.15 -5.13
CA GLU A 40 -12.20 -2.85 -4.49
C GLU A 40 -11.16 -2.89 -3.36
N SER A 41 -9.88 -3.10 -3.70
CA SER A 41 -8.83 -2.82 -2.74
C SER A 41 -8.80 -1.31 -2.64
N SER A 42 -9.33 -0.77 -1.55
CA SER A 42 -9.19 0.65 -1.28
C SER A 42 -7.70 0.99 -1.37
N PRO A 43 -7.28 2.14 -1.93
CA PRO A 43 -5.88 2.55 -1.90
C PRO A 43 -5.28 2.54 -0.48
N ILE A 44 -6.13 2.65 0.55
CA ILE A 44 -5.78 2.41 1.95
C ILE A 44 -5.38 0.96 2.18
N ASP A 45 -6.21 0.01 1.76
CA ASP A 45 -6.00 -1.41 1.97
C ASP A 45 -4.73 -1.84 1.26
N GLU A 46 -4.55 -1.47 -0.01
CA GLU A 46 -3.31 -1.77 -0.76
C GLU A 46 -2.07 -1.24 -0.05
N PHE A 47 -2.13 -0.02 0.47
CA PHE A 47 -1.04 0.58 1.22
C PHE A 47 -0.75 -0.21 2.51
N LEU A 48 -1.79 -0.55 3.28
CA LEU A 48 -1.62 -1.26 4.55
C LEU A 48 -1.18 -2.73 4.34
N TYR A 49 -1.72 -3.43 3.35
CA TYR A 49 -1.31 -4.78 2.97
C TYR A 49 0.15 -4.81 2.54
N THR A 50 0.56 -3.88 1.66
CA THR A 50 1.96 -3.80 1.22
C THR A 50 2.90 -3.56 2.40
N ILE A 51 2.53 -2.69 3.34
CA ILE A 51 3.31 -2.47 4.56
C ILE A 51 3.34 -3.71 5.42
N LYS A 52 2.21 -4.38 5.61
CA LYS A 52 2.14 -5.62 6.40
C LYS A 52 3.08 -6.67 5.82
N GLU A 53 2.97 -6.96 4.53
CA GLU A 53 3.85 -7.92 3.86
C GLU A 53 5.33 -7.55 4.02
N ALA A 54 5.65 -6.25 3.95
CA ALA A 54 7.02 -5.78 4.16
C ALA A 54 7.51 -5.97 5.59
N ILE A 55 6.62 -5.87 6.59
CA ILE A 55 6.93 -6.15 8.00
C ILE A 55 7.13 -7.65 8.19
N ASP A 56 6.18 -8.46 7.72
CA ASP A 56 6.16 -9.90 7.91
C ASP A 56 7.35 -10.59 7.20
N SER A 57 7.74 -10.07 6.03
CA SER A 57 8.94 -10.50 5.30
C SER A 57 10.25 -9.89 5.80
N ASN A 58 10.19 -8.99 6.79
CA ASN A 58 11.33 -8.21 7.29
C ASN A 58 12.06 -7.41 6.19
N SER A 59 11.33 -7.01 5.14
CA SER A 59 11.82 -6.20 4.02
C SER A 59 12.01 -4.73 4.40
N ILE A 60 11.34 -4.27 5.46
CA ILE A 60 11.54 -2.93 6.04
C ILE A 60 12.02 -3.04 7.48
N LYS A 61 12.96 -2.16 7.86
CA LYS A 61 13.43 -2.06 9.24
C LYS A 61 12.51 -1.17 10.08
N ILE A 62 11.97 -1.73 11.17
CA ILE A 62 11.19 -1.01 12.18
C ILE A 62 11.93 -1.10 13.52
N SER A 63 12.23 0.05 14.12
CA SER A 63 12.88 0.12 15.44
C SER A 63 11.86 0.02 16.57
N THR A 64 12.18 -0.70 17.64
CA THR A 64 11.35 -0.75 18.84
C THR A 64 11.56 0.49 19.72
N LEU A 65 10.45 1.05 20.20
CA LEU A 65 10.41 2.10 21.22
C LEU A 65 9.98 1.48 22.55
N VAL A 66 10.74 1.78 23.61
CA VAL A 66 10.37 1.47 25.00
C VAL A 66 10.36 2.77 25.77
N ASP A 67 9.20 3.11 26.35
CA ASP A 67 8.97 4.38 27.06
C ASP A 67 9.34 5.63 26.25
N GLY A 68 9.15 5.59 24.92
CA GLY A 68 9.50 6.68 24.00
C GLY A 68 11.01 6.79 23.69
N ASN A 69 11.82 5.90 24.23
CA ASN A 69 13.24 5.77 23.92
C ASN A 69 13.45 4.77 22.80
N LYS A 70 14.28 5.13 21.82
CA LYS A 70 14.77 4.19 20.81
C LYS A 70 15.77 3.23 21.46
N LEU A 71 15.52 1.93 21.38
CA LEU A 71 16.41 0.91 21.95
C LEU A 71 17.71 0.72 21.15
N ASN A 72 17.69 0.96 19.83
CA ASN A 72 18.83 0.68 18.95
C ASN A 72 19.54 1.96 18.48
N ASP A 73 20.84 2.02 18.75
CA ASP A 73 21.70 3.19 18.49
C ASP A 73 22.03 3.42 17.00
N ASN A 74 21.83 2.43 16.11
CA ASN A 74 22.46 2.43 14.78
C ASN A 74 21.58 2.67 13.55
N ASP A 75 20.25 2.79 13.67
CA ASP A 75 19.42 2.87 12.45
C ASP A 75 18.97 4.31 12.13
N ASP A 76 19.78 5.07 11.39
CA ASP A 76 19.29 6.23 10.63
C ASP A 76 18.41 5.79 9.43
N ASP A 77 18.40 4.49 9.13
CA ASP A 77 17.68 3.91 8.01
C ASP A 77 16.48 3.02 8.39
N THR A 78 15.72 3.43 9.41
CA THR A 78 14.40 2.82 9.67
C THR A 78 13.30 3.46 8.84
N TYR A 79 12.30 2.64 8.48
CA TYR A 79 11.04 3.10 7.89
C TYR A 79 10.07 3.63 8.94
N GLY A 80 10.28 3.28 10.21
CA GLY A 80 9.49 3.76 11.31
C GLY A 80 9.84 3.08 12.63
N TYR A 81 8.92 3.22 13.57
CA TYR A 81 9.05 2.72 14.93
C TYR A 81 7.82 1.92 15.35
N LYS A 82 7.95 1.05 16.35
CA LYS A 82 6.85 0.28 16.96
C LYS A 82 6.93 0.41 18.50
N ASP A 83 5.79 0.61 19.14
CA ASP A 83 5.60 0.39 20.59
C ASP A 83 4.56 -0.72 20.83
N ASP A 84 4.02 -0.86 22.04
CA ASP A 84 3.03 -1.91 22.34
C ASP A 84 1.64 -1.67 21.71
N LYS A 85 1.36 -0.47 21.19
CA LYS A 85 0.02 -0.07 20.74
C LYS A 85 -0.02 0.41 19.29
N TYR A 86 1.07 0.95 18.77
CA TYR A 86 1.12 1.66 17.50
C TYR A 86 2.39 1.36 16.71
N PHE A 87 2.24 1.39 15.40
CA PHE A 87 3.33 1.63 14.46
C PHE A 87 3.39 3.12 14.11
N TYR A 88 4.60 3.65 13.97
CA TYR A 88 4.90 5.04 13.66
C TYR A 88 5.78 5.13 12.42
N PHE A 89 5.16 5.30 11.26
CA PHE A 89 5.88 5.29 9.98
C PHE A 89 6.34 6.68 9.55
N HIS A 90 7.52 6.76 8.94
CA HIS A 90 7.96 7.95 8.24
C HIS A 90 7.14 8.10 6.94
N PRO A 91 6.35 9.18 6.77
CA PRO A 91 5.41 9.29 5.65
C PRO A 91 6.10 9.20 4.29
N ASP A 92 7.26 9.86 4.14
CA ASP A 92 7.97 9.94 2.87
C ASP A 92 8.60 8.59 2.50
N LYS A 93 9.41 8.02 3.40
CA LYS A 93 10.07 6.72 3.17
C LYS A 93 9.06 5.61 2.90
N THR A 94 7.99 5.55 3.67
CA THR A 94 7.00 4.48 3.59
C THR A 94 6.18 4.59 2.31
N TYR A 95 5.74 5.80 1.95
CA TYR A 95 5.01 6.01 0.70
C TYR A 95 5.87 5.65 -0.52
N SER A 96 7.13 6.11 -0.57
CA SER A 96 8.04 5.78 -1.66
C SER A 96 8.28 4.28 -1.80
N TYR A 97 8.41 3.56 -0.68
CA TYR A 97 8.56 2.11 -0.69
C TYR A 97 7.33 1.40 -1.25
N VAL A 98 6.13 1.74 -0.77
CA VAL A 98 4.90 1.12 -1.29
C VAL A 98 4.74 1.41 -2.78
N GLN A 99 5.02 2.65 -3.20
CA GLN A 99 4.97 3.03 -4.62
C GLN A 99 5.93 2.19 -5.46
N GLU A 100 7.15 1.94 -4.98
CA GLU A 100 8.15 1.11 -5.67
C GLU A 100 7.68 -0.35 -5.78
N ILE A 101 7.19 -0.94 -4.69
CA ILE A 101 6.73 -2.33 -4.67
C ILE A 101 5.54 -2.53 -5.61
N GLN A 102 4.54 -1.64 -5.55
CA GLN A 102 3.40 -1.72 -6.43
C GLN A 102 3.81 -1.58 -7.90
N SER A 103 4.70 -0.63 -8.21
CA SER A 103 5.20 -0.41 -9.57
C SER A 103 5.90 -1.66 -10.13
N LYS A 104 6.66 -2.40 -9.30
CA LYS A 104 7.28 -3.69 -9.68
C LYS A 104 6.25 -4.78 -9.98
N SER A 105 5.09 -4.74 -9.31
CA SER A 105 3.98 -5.66 -9.56
C SER A 105 3.10 -5.29 -10.75
N GLY A 106 3.43 -4.20 -11.47
CA GLY A 106 2.62 -3.67 -12.57
C GLY A 106 1.41 -2.85 -12.14
N ASN A 107 1.25 -2.62 -10.84
CA ASN A 107 0.20 -1.80 -10.24
C ASN A 107 0.72 -0.39 -9.96
N TYR A 108 -0.16 0.61 -9.95
CA TYR A 108 0.21 1.98 -9.62
C TYR A 108 -0.74 2.53 -8.56
N ILE A 109 -0.20 3.07 -7.47
CA ILE A 109 -0.98 3.87 -6.52
C ILE A 109 -1.53 5.07 -7.29
N SER A 110 -2.85 5.10 -7.49
CA SER A 110 -3.56 6.18 -8.19
C SER A 110 -3.57 7.50 -7.39
N LEU A 111 -3.25 7.44 -6.11
CA LEU A 111 -3.24 8.58 -5.20
C LEU A 111 -1.85 9.14 -4.96
N THR A 112 -1.77 10.46 -4.86
CA THR A 112 -0.57 11.11 -4.30
C THR A 112 -0.43 10.82 -2.81
N LYS A 113 0.79 10.96 -2.26
CA LYS A 113 1.04 10.90 -0.80
C LYS A 113 0.07 11.75 0.02
N ARG A 114 -0.23 12.98 -0.44
CA ARG A 114 -1.20 13.87 0.24
C ARG A 114 -2.62 13.29 0.18
N GLY A 115 -3.01 12.72 -0.95
CA GLY A 115 -4.30 12.04 -1.12
C GLY A 115 -4.43 10.83 -0.21
N LEU A 116 -3.39 9.99 -0.13
CA LEU A 116 -3.35 8.84 0.76
C LEU A 116 -3.46 9.26 2.24
N ILE A 117 -2.67 10.24 2.69
CA ILE A 117 -2.74 10.73 4.08
C ILE A 117 -4.13 11.29 4.39
N LYS A 118 -4.76 12.00 3.45
CA LYS A 118 -6.12 12.51 3.58
C LYS A 118 -7.12 11.36 3.79
N LEU A 119 -7.05 10.30 2.97
CA LEU A 119 -7.92 9.13 3.11
C LEU A 119 -7.68 8.40 4.43
N LEU A 120 -6.42 8.15 4.80
CA LEU A 120 -6.09 7.51 6.08
C LEU A 120 -6.66 8.30 7.28
N ARG A 121 -6.68 9.63 7.19
CA ARG A 121 -7.28 10.51 8.19
C ARG A 121 -8.81 10.42 8.19
N GLU A 122 -9.45 10.48 7.03
CA GLU A 122 -10.91 10.40 6.89
C GLU A 122 -11.45 9.07 7.43
N HIS A 123 -10.70 7.99 7.25
CA HIS A 123 -11.02 6.66 7.78
C HIS A 123 -10.53 6.43 9.21
N SER A 124 -10.00 7.46 9.90
CA SER A 124 -9.50 7.39 11.29
C SER A 124 -8.42 6.32 11.54
N ILE A 125 -7.64 5.99 10.51
CA ILE A 125 -6.55 5.00 10.57
C ILE A 125 -5.29 5.61 11.19
N ILE A 126 -5.05 6.89 10.91
CA ILE A 126 -3.93 7.65 11.48
C ILE A 126 -4.42 8.69 12.48
N LYS A 127 -3.60 8.95 13.50
CA LYS A 127 -3.80 10.13 14.35
C LYS A 127 -3.23 11.39 13.71
N VAL A 128 -3.99 12.48 13.81
CA VAL A 128 -3.62 13.80 13.28
C VAL A 128 -3.71 14.86 14.36
N ASP A 129 -2.92 15.91 14.21
CA ASP A 129 -3.01 17.12 15.04
C ASP A 129 -4.19 17.99 14.60
N SER A 130 -4.48 19.06 15.33
CA SER A 130 -5.60 19.98 15.06
C SER A 130 -5.51 20.71 13.71
N ASP A 131 -4.32 20.78 13.11
CA ASP A 131 -4.11 21.30 11.74
C ASP A 131 -4.39 20.24 10.64
N GLY A 132 -4.81 19.03 11.04
CA GLY A 132 -5.08 17.91 10.13
C GLY A 132 -3.82 17.27 9.55
N SER A 133 -2.63 17.64 10.03
CA SER A 133 -1.36 17.01 9.68
C SER A 133 -1.07 15.77 10.55
N PRO A 134 -0.23 14.83 10.10
CA PRO A 134 0.16 13.68 10.92
C PRO A 134 0.75 14.15 12.25
N SER A 135 0.33 13.52 13.35
CA SER A 135 0.70 13.96 14.70
C SER A 135 2.21 13.91 14.92
N LYS A 136 2.76 14.94 15.58
CA LYS A 136 4.15 14.89 16.06
C LYS A 136 4.29 13.87 17.18
N TYR A 137 5.33 13.04 17.11
CA TYR A 137 5.66 12.10 18.18
C TYR A 137 7.07 12.38 18.70
N THR A 138 7.23 12.46 20.02
CA THR A 138 8.53 12.71 20.64
C THR A 138 9.29 11.40 20.76
N ILE A 139 10.44 11.32 20.11
CA ILE A 139 11.35 10.18 20.16
C ILE A 139 12.65 10.66 20.81
N LYS A 140 13.07 9.96 21.85
CA LYS A 140 14.38 10.14 22.45
C LYS A 140 15.39 9.25 21.75
N VAL A 141 16.35 9.87 21.07
CA VAL A 141 17.43 9.19 20.37
C VAL A 141 18.70 9.40 21.15
N LYS A 142 19.38 8.32 21.52
CA LYS A 142 20.66 8.40 22.21
C LYS A 142 21.72 9.01 21.29
N ASN A 143 22.53 9.91 21.83
CA ASN A 143 23.58 10.65 21.13
C ASN A 143 24.82 10.66 22.03
N GLY A 144 25.62 9.59 21.96
CA GLY A 144 26.73 9.37 22.90
C GLY A 144 26.22 9.01 24.30
N THR A 145 26.57 9.82 25.30
CA THR A 145 26.13 9.66 26.70
C THR A 145 24.79 10.34 27.01
N ASP A 146 24.33 11.23 26.12
CA ASP A 146 23.11 12.03 26.31
C ASP A 146 21.98 11.58 25.38
N TYR A 147 20.75 11.99 25.67
CA TYR A 147 19.59 11.78 24.80
C TYR A 147 19.18 13.07 24.11
N LYS A 148 18.99 13.01 22.79
CA LYS A 148 18.42 14.10 22.00
C LYS A 148 16.97 13.80 21.67
N GLU A 149 16.08 14.74 22.00
CA GLU A 149 14.68 14.64 21.60
C GLU A 149 14.51 15.08 20.14
N LYS A 150 13.88 14.21 19.34
CA LYS A 150 13.39 14.52 18.00
C LYS A 150 11.86 14.45 18.01
N ARG A 151 11.19 15.38 17.32
CA ARG A 151 9.71 15.41 17.23
C ARG A 151 9.23 15.34 15.78
N PRO A 152 9.51 14.23 15.05
CA PRO A 152 9.05 14.07 13.67
C PRO A 152 7.54 13.94 13.58
N ARG A 153 6.99 14.27 12.41
CA ARG A 153 5.61 13.91 12.03
C ARG A 153 5.61 12.48 11.48
N LEU A 154 4.78 11.61 12.07
CA LEU A 154 4.74 10.19 11.74
C LEU A 154 3.30 9.75 11.46
N LEU A 155 3.14 8.76 10.59
CA LEU A 155 1.86 8.07 10.41
C LEU A 155 1.71 7.09 11.56
N ARG A 156 0.90 7.48 12.55
CA ARG A 156 0.62 6.65 13.73
C ARG A 156 -0.58 5.74 13.45
N VAL A 157 -0.31 4.47 13.16
CA VAL A 157 -1.30 3.44 12.85
C VAL A 157 -1.41 2.47 14.03
N ALA A 158 -2.61 2.09 14.43
CA ALA A 158 -2.78 1.11 15.51
C ALA A 158 -2.25 -0.27 15.07
N ILE A 159 -1.58 -0.99 15.97
CA ILE A 159 -1.04 -2.33 15.67
C ILE A 159 -2.14 -3.28 15.19
N ASN A 160 -3.27 -3.27 15.88
CA ASN A 160 -4.44 -4.07 15.53
C ASN A 160 -4.95 -3.82 14.10
N THR A 161 -4.70 -2.64 13.52
CA THR A 161 -5.12 -2.34 12.14
C THR A 161 -4.24 -3.07 11.13
N ILE A 162 -2.95 -3.27 11.42
CA ILE A 162 -2.01 -3.96 10.53
C ILE A 162 -2.05 -5.47 10.79
N GLU A 163 -2.09 -5.90 12.04
CA GLU A 163 -2.05 -7.32 12.38
C GLU A 163 -3.33 -8.08 11.98
N LYS A 164 -4.47 -7.40 11.81
CA LYS A 164 -5.76 -8.01 11.42
C LYS A 164 -6.02 -8.16 9.92
N LEU A 165 -5.21 -7.54 9.07
CA LEU A 165 -5.30 -7.65 7.61
C LEU A 165 -4.89 -9.04 7.13
#